data_AF-A0A8T6P980-F1
#
_entry.id   AF-A0A8T6P980-F1
#
_cell.length_a   1.000
_cell.length_b   1.000
_cell.length_c   1.000
_cell.angle_alpha   90.00
_cell.angle_beta   90.00
_cell.angle_gamma   90.00
#
_symmetry.space_group_name_H-M   'P 1'
#
loop_
_entity.id
_entity.type
_entity.pdbx_description
1 polymer ?
#
loop_
_entity_poly.entity_id
_entity_poly.type
_entity_poly.pdbx_seq_one_letter_code
_entity_poly.pdbx_strand_id
1 'polypeptide(L)'
;DTDPQIRQAVIASLLAQGPQGRLALLEALAQDEDSRLLVILRSNLDWQCDYDRDFFDGLTALALDRPPLFEFVTALVDGWALSDSLNLRDRRDIADRLVDFIEVGPVEVRWALLFTLNRLGPSAVTAFRRALHRTDDPLIHRAIRSSLQGYGAR
;
A
#
# COMPACT_ATOMS: atom_id res chain seq x y z
N ASP A 1 4.55 -8.38 26.28
CA ASP A 1 5.66 -9.28 25.89
C ASP A 1 5.19 -10.64 25.41
N THR A 2 4.47 -10.68 24.29
CA THR A 2 4.12 -11.95 23.64
C THR A 2 5.19 -12.33 22.63
N ASP A 3 5.49 -13.62 22.50
CA ASP A 3 6.46 -14.16 21.54
C ASP A 3 6.14 -13.67 20.10
N PRO A 4 7.14 -13.21 19.30
CA PRO A 4 6.96 -12.87 17.89
C PRO A 4 6.24 -13.95 17.05
N GLN A 5 6.50 -15.23 17.32
CA GLN A 5 5.87 -16.35 16.61
C GLN A 5 4.37 -16.48 16.95
N ILE A 6 3.99 -16.22 18.21
CA ILE A 6 2.58 -16.21 18.63
C ILE A 6 1.85 -15.05 17.93
N ARG A 7 2.49 -13.88 17.83
CA ARG A 7 1.89 -12.70 17.18
C ARG A 7 1.74 -12.91 15.67
N GLN A 8 2.71 -13.57 15.03
CA GLN A 8 2.61 -14.02 13.65
C GLN A 8 1.44 -14.99 13.43
N ALA A 9 1.31 -16.00 14.29
CA ALA A 9 0.21 -16.98 14.19
C ALA A 9 -1.17 -16.32 14.35
N VAL A 10 -1.29 -15.33 15.24
CA VAL A 10 -2.54 -14.57 15.42
C VAL A 10 -2.87 -13.75 14.19
N ILE A 11 -1.92 -13.01 13.61
CA ILE A 11 -2.15 -12.22 12.39
C ILE A 11 -2.54 -13.14 11.23
N ALA A 12 -1.78 -14.23 11.01
CA ALA A 12 -2.11 -15.20 9.97
C ALA A 12 -3.51 -15.81 10.17
N SER A 13 -3.88 -16.10 11.42
CA SER A 13 -5.22 -16.61 11.77
C SER A 13 -6.32 -15.58 11.52
N LEU A 14 -6.09 -14.30 11.81
CA LEU A 14 -7.04 -13.23 11.47
C LEU A 14 -7.22 -13.12 9.96
N LEU A 15 -6.14 -13.11 9.18
CA LEU A 15 -6.26 -13.02 7.72
C LEU A 15 -6.95 -14.24 7.10
N ALA A 16 -6.72 -15.44 7.66
CA ALA A 16 -7.37 -16.67 7.22
C ALA A 16 -8.89 -16.68 7.47
N GLN A 17 -9.39 -15.84 8.39
CA GLN A 17 -10.83 -15.65 8.62
C GLN A 17 -11.49 -14.76 7.55
N GLY A 18 -10.74 -14.31 6.54
CA GLY A 18 -11.27 -13.53 5.43
C GLY A 18 -11.70 -12.12 5.87
N PRO A 19 -12.81 -11.58 5.34
CA PRO A 19 -13.21 -10.19 5.58
C PRO A 19 -13.35 -9.82 7.07
N GLN A 20 -13.86 -10.73 7.90
CA GLN A 20 -14.07 -10.45 9.33
C GLN A 20 -12.75 -10.29 10.09
N GLY A 21 -11.76 -11.13 9.81
CA GLY A 21 -10.48 -11.01 10.49
C GLY A 21 -9.60 -9.89 9.92
N ARG A 22 -9.78 -9.52 8.65
CA ARG A 22 -9.22 -8.28 8.07
C ARG A 22 -9.78 -7.04 8.76
N LEU A 23 -11.08 -6.99 9.02
CA LEU A 23 -11.71 -5.90 9.78
C LEU A 23 -11.20 -5.85 11.22
N ALA A 24 -11.16 -6.98 11.91
CA ALA A 24 -10.61 -7.05 13.28
C ALA A 24 -9.15 -6.58 13.35
N LEU A 25 -8.36 -6.86 12.30
CA LEU A 25 -6.99 -6.36 12.20
C LEU A 25 -6.94 -4.84 12.02
N LEU A 26 -7.82 -4.26 11.19
CA LEU A 26 -7.94 -2.80 11.04
C LEU A 26 -8.31 -2.13 12.36
N GLU A 27 -9.29 -2.68 13.08
CA GLU A 27 -9.72 -2.17 14.39
C GLU A 27 -8.58 -2.24 15.41
N ALA A 28 -7.83 -3.34 15.43
CA ALA A 28 -6.66 -3.47 16.30
C ALA A 28 -5.56 -2.46 15.94
N LEU A 29 -5.30 -2.23 14.65
CA LEU A 29 -4.33 -1.23 14.19
C LEU A 29 -4.77 0.21 14.50
N ALA A 30 -6.07 0.49 14.48
CA ALA A 30 -6.62 1.78 14.86
C ALA A 30 -6.40 2.08 16.36
N GLN A 31 -6.43 1.04 17.19
CA GLN A 31 -6.26 1.14 18.65
C GLN A 31 -4.79 1.05 19.10
N ASP A 32 -3.87 0.62 18.23
CA ASP A 32 -2.45 0.45 18.56
C ASP A 32 -1.68 1.79 18.52
N GLU A 33 -1.72 2.53 19.62
CA GLU A 33 -1.03 3.82 19.76
C GLU A 33 0.49 3.72 19.67
N ASP A 34 1.06 2.59 20.11
CA ASP A 34 2.51 2.36 20.16
C ASP A 34 3.10 1.80 18.85
N SER A 35 2.27 1.59 17.82
CA SER A 35 2.69 0.98 16.55
C SER A 35 3.36 -0.41 16.72
N ARG A 36 3.04 -1.14 17.80
CA ARG A 36 3.62 -2.46 18.08
C ARG A 36 3.12 -3.53 17.11
N LEU A 37 1.84 -3.47 16.75
CA LEU A 37 1.25 -4.31 15.70
C LEU A 37 1.88 -4.01 14.36
N LEU A 38 2.15 -2.73 14.09
CA LEU A 38 2.84 -2.25 12.89
C LEU A 38 4.21 -2.90 12.67
N VAL A 39 5.05 -2.95 13.71
CA VAL A 39 6.36 -3.62 13.66
C VAL A 39 6.21 -5.11 13.34
N ILE A 40 5.24 -5.77 13.96
CA ILE A 40 5.00 -7.20 13.73
C ILE A 40 4.53 -7.44 12.30
N LEU A 41 3.59 -6.63 11.81
CA LEU A 41 3.08 -6.75 10.45
C LEU A 41 4.20 -6.57 9.40
N ARG A 42 5.12 -5.61 9.63
CA ARG A 42 6.31 -5.42 8.78
C ARG A 42 7.25 -6.62 8.77
N SER A 43 7.48 -7.25 9.92
CA SER A 43 8.34 -8.45 9.97
C SER A 43 7.75 -9.67 9.26
N ASN A 44 6.49 -9.59 8.81
CA ASN A 44 5.76 -10.69 8.21
C ASN A 44 5.40 -10.44 6.74
N LEU A 45 6.04 -9.46 6.07
CA LEU A 45 5.72 -8.93 4.73
C LEU A 45 5.70 -9.92 3.53
N ASP A 46 5.87 -11.21 3.75
CA ASP A 46 5.64 -12.26 2.74
C ASP A 46 4.14 -12.50 2.44
N TRP A 47 3.34 -11.44 2.40
CA TRP A 47 1.88 -11.55 2.38
C TRP A 47 1.41 -12.12 1.05
N GLN A 48 1.22 -13.45 1.02
CA GLN A 48 0.45 -14.18 0.03
C GLN A 48 -1.06 -13.98 0.23
N CYS A 49 -1.50 -12.76 0.58
CA CYS A 49 -2.92 -12.48 0.68
C CYS A 49 -3.43 -11.98 -0.68
N ASP A 50 -4.54 -12.56 -1.12
CA ASP A 50 -5.28 -12.03 -2.27
C ASP A 50 -5.63 -10.57 -2.01
N TYR A 51 -5.57 -9.76 -3.07
CA TYR A 51 -5.97 -8.37 -3.01
C TYR A 51 -7.42 -8.26 -2.50
N ASP A 52 -7.60 -7.55 -1.39
CA ASP A 52 -8.90 -7.21 -0.82
C ASP A 52 -9.02 -5.69 -0.81
N ARG A 53 -9.97 -5.19 -1.60
CA ARG A 53 -10.18 -3.77 -1.81
C ARG A 53 -10.61 -3.05 -0.54
N ASP A 54 -11.53 -3.64 0.24
CA ASP A 54 -12.08 -3.00 1.43
C ASP A 54 -11.02 -2.94 2.54
N PHE A 55 -10.21 -3.98 2.66
CA PHE A 55 -9.06 -4.00 3.56
C PHE A 55 -8.01 -2.97 3.15
N PHE A 56 -7.72 -2.84 1.85
CA PHE A 56 -6.81 -1.83 1.36
C PHE A 56 -7.31 -0.42 1.70
N ASP A 57 -8.57 -0.12 1.38
CA ASP A 57 -9.19 1.17 1.67
C ASP A 57 -9.15 1.51 3.16
N GLY A 58 -9.44 0.54 4.04
CA GLY A 58 -9.37 0.72 5.49
C GLY A 58 -7.95 1.01 6.00
N LEU A 59 -6.95 0.26 5.51
CA LEU A 59 -5.55 0.49 5.86
C LEU A 59 -5.05 1.85 5.40
N THR A 60 -5.43 2.22 4.18
CA THR A 60 -5.14 3.50 3.56
C THR A 60 -5.77 4.64 4.37
N ALA A 61 -7.05 4.54 4.76
CA ALA A 61 -7.68 5.54 5.62
C ALA A 61 -6.96 5.70 6.97
N LEU A 62 -6.62 4.59 7.64
CA LEU A 62 -5.88 4.62 8.90
C LEU A 62 -4.50 5.27 8.76
N ALA A 63 -3.82 5.06 7.63
CA ALA A 63 -2.50 5.62 7.39
C ALA A 63 -2.49 7.14 7.19
N LEU A 64 -3.59 7.75 6.72
CA LEU A 64 -3.71 9.21 6.65
C LEU A 64 -3.71 9.85 8.03
N ASP A 65 -4.40 9.23 8.98
CA ASP A 65 -4.53 9.74 10.34
C ASP A 65 -3.30 9.39 11.20
N ARG A 66 -2.50 8.40 10.78
CA ARG A 66 -1.36 7.86 11.53
C ARG A 66 -0.15 7.68 10.63
N PRO A 67 0.74 8.69 10.53
CA PRO A 67 1.87 8.64 9.62
C PRO A 67 2.79 7.39 9.70
N PRO A 68 3.01 6.75 10.87
CA PRO A 68 3.77 5.50 10.95
C PRO A 68 3.17 4.34 10.15
N LEU A 69 1.86 4.36 9.84
CA LEU A 69 1.20 3.34 9.03
C LEU A 69 1.49 3.46 7.53
N PHE A 70 2.02 4.60 7.04
CA PHE A 70 2.35 4.77 5.63
C PHE A 70 3.44 3.82 5.15
N GLU A 71 4.47 3.57 5.96
CA GLU A 71 5.52 2.61 5.63
C GLU A 71 4.96 1.19 5.49
N PHE A 72 3.93 0.85 6.27
CA PHE A 72 3.25 -0.43 6.19
C PHE A 72 2.39 -0.55 4.94
N VAL A 73 1.59 0.47 4.62
CA VAL A 73 0.81 0.50 3.36
C VAL A 73 1.73 0.35 2.16
N THR A 74 2.86 1.07 2.13
CA THR A 74 3.86 0.95 1.06
C THR A 74 4.37 -0.49 0.93
N ALA A 75 4.76 -1.10 2.06
CA ALA A 75 5.33 -2.43 2.05
C ALA A 75 4.32 -3.53 1.68
N LEU A 76 3.06 -3.40 2.10
CA LEU A 76 1.98 -4.30 1.70
C LEU A 76 1.74 -4.23 0.20
N VAL A 77 1.68 -3.03 -0.36
CA VAL A 77 1.44 -2.85 -1.79
C VAL A 77 2.66 -3.26 -2.61
N ASP A 78 3.88 -3.08 -2.08
CA ASP A 78 5.08 -3.67 -2.66
C ASP A 78 4.98 -5.20 -2.74
N GLY A 79 4.51 -5.86 -1.68
CA GLY A 79 4.25 -7.30 -1.67
C GLY A 79 3.24 -7.72 -2.76
N TRP A 80 2.13 -6.99 -2.89
CA TRP A 80 1.15 -7.25 -3.95
C TRP A 80 1.66 -6.95 -5.36
N ALA A 81 2.42 -5.87 -5.54
CA ALA A 81 2.99 -5.51 -6.83
C ALA A 81 3.98 -6.57 -7.34
N LEU A 82 4.63 -7.28 -6.41
CA LEU A 82 5.53 -8.40 -6.67
C LEU A 82 4.80 -9.76 -6.77
N SER A 83 3.50 -9.81 -6.48
CA SER A 83 2.74 -11.06 -6.57
C SER A 83 2.39 -11.41 -8.01
N ASP A 84 2.77 -12.64 -8.40
CA ASP A 84 2.40 -13.22 -9.70
C ASP A 84 0.90 -13.56 -9.78
N SER A 85 0.19 -13.63 -8.64
CA SER A 85 -1.26 -13.92 -8.61
C SER A 85 -2.13 -12.70 -8.93
N LEU A 86 -1.56 -11.49 -8.98
CA LEU A 86 -2.34 -10.27 -9.14
C LEU A 86 -2.72 -10.04 -10.61
N ASN A 87 -4.01 -10.19 -10.91
CA ASN A 87 -4.54 -9.98 -12.25
C ASN A 87 -4.49 -8.50 -12.67
N LEU A 88 -4.63 -8.23 -13.98
CA LEU A 88 -4.52 -6.88 -14.54
C LEU A 88 -5.57 -5.90 -13.98
N ARG A 89 -6.77 -6.38 -13.64
CA ARG A 89 -7.84 -5.54 -13.07
C ARG A 89 -7.42 -5.05 -11.68
N ASP A 90 -6.94 -5.95 -10.83
CA ASP A 90 -6.53 -5.61 -9.47
C ASP A 90 -5.32 -4.68 -9.46
N ARG A 91 -4.36 -4.89 -10.38
CA ARG A 91 -3.22 -3.98 -10.53
C ARG A 91 -3.65 -2.55 -10.87
N ARG A 92 -4.67 -2.39 -11.72
CA ARG A 92 -5.22 -1.07 -12.06
C ARG A 92 -5.96 -0.45 -10.89
N ASP A 93 -6.76 -1.23 -10.16
CA ASP A 93 -7.50 -0.75 -8.98
C ASP A 93 -6.54 -0.26 -7.88
N ILE A 94 -5.49 -1.05 -7.59
CA ILE A 94 -4.40 -0.63 -6.69
C ILE A 94 -3.73 0.65 -7.21
N ALA A 95 -3.38 0.72 -8.50
CA ALA A 95 -2.72 1.88 -9.07
C ALA A 95 -3.58 3.15 -8.96
N ASP A 96 -4.88 3.04 -9.24
CA ASP A 96 -5.83 4.14 -9.09
C ASP A 96 -5.92 4.57 -7.62
N ARG A 97 -6.00 3.65 -6.67
CA ARG A 97 -6.09 3.99 -5.25
C ARG A 97 -4.80 4.61 -4.70
N LEU A 98 -3.63 4.13 -5.11
CA LEU A 98 -2.32 4.69 -4.73
C LEU A 98 -2.18 6.17 -5.12
N VAL A 99 -2.76 6.57 -6.25
CA VAL A 99 -2.71 7.97 -6.72
C VAL A 99 -3.48 8.90 -5.81
N ASP A 100 -4.67 8.48 -5.37
CA ASP A 100 -5.45 9.28 -4.42
C ASP A 100 -4.65 9.49 -3.12
N PHE A 101 -3.79 8.53 -2.78
CA PHE A 101 -2.91 8.59 -1.62
C PHE A 101 -1.67 9.48 -1.81
N ILE A 102 -1.09 9.49 -3.01
CA ILE A 102 0.00 10.41 -3.38
C ILE A 102 -0.45 11.88 -3.27
N GLU A 103 -1.72 12.17 -3.45
CA GLU A 103 -2.23 13.55 -3.38
C GLU A 103 -2.27 14.09 -1.95
N VAL A 104 -2.63 13.24 -0.98
CA VAL A 104 -2.89 13.65 0.40
C VAL A 104 -1.77 13.30 1.38
N GLY A 105 -0.89 12.35 1.05
CA GLY A 105 0.16 11.88 1.95
C GLY A 105 1.29 12.91 2.18
N PRO A 106 2.11 12.74 3.24
CA PRO A 106 3.38 13.46 3.43
C PRO A 106 4.38 13.21 2.29
N VAL A 107 5.33 14.12 2.04
CA VAL A 107 6.22 14.03 0.86
C VAL A 107 7.02 12.72 0.80
N GLU A 108 7.51 12.22 1.93
CA GLU A 108 8.25 10.97 2.05
C GLU A 108 7.42 9.77 1.60
N VAL A 109 6.13 9.82 1.94
CA VAL A 109 5.15 8.81 1.58
C VAL A 109 4.82 8.87 0.10
N ARG A 110 4.64 10.07 -0.46
CA ARG A 110 4.41 10.25 -1.90
C ARG A 110 5.52 9.60 -2.72
N TRP A 111 6.77 9.75 -2.29
CA TRP A 111 7.91 9.10 -2.92
C TRP A 111 7.86 7.58 -2.85
N ALA A 112 7.56 7.03 -1.66
CA ALA A 112 7.42 5.60 -1.45
C ALA A 112 6.32 5.01 -2.34
N LEU A 113 5.14 5.65 -2.36
CA LEU A 113 4.01 5.25 -3.18
C LEU A 113 4.29 5.37 -4.69
N LEU A 114 5.03 6.39 -5.13
CA LEU A 114 5.45 6.50 -6.53
C LEU A 114 6.37 5.35 -6.94
N PHE A 115 7.26 4.91 -6.05
CA PHE A 115 8.13 3.77 -6.32
C PHE A 115 7.32 2.47 -6.42
N THR A 116 6.37 2.26 -5.52
CA THR A 116 5.43 1.14 -5.56
C THR A 116 4.55 1.18 -6.82
N LEU A 117 4.04 2.35 -7.20
CA LEU A 117 3.24 2.54 -8.42
C LEU A 117 4.04 2.17 -9.68
N ASN A 118 5.36 2.43 -9.72
CA ASN A 118 6.22 2.00 -10.82
C ASN A 118 6.34 0.46 -10.93
N ARG A 119 6.29 -0.25 -9.80
CA ARG A 119 6.37 -1.72 -9.77
C ARG A 119 5.13 -2.40 -10.34
N LEU A 120 3.98 -1.73 -10.32
CA LEU A 120 2.76 -2.19 -11.01
C LEU A 120 2.89 -2.16 -12.54
N GLY A 121 3.94 -1.54 -13.08
CA GLY A 121 4.29 -1.57 -14.49
C GLY A 121 3.30 -0.80 -15.36
N PRO A 122 3.09 -1.19 -16.63
CA PRO A 122 2.23 -0.45 -17.58
C PRO A 122 0.79 -0.26 -17.12
N SER A 123 0.30 -1.08 -16.17
CA SER A 123 -1.02 -0.93 -15.58
C SER A 123 -1.22 0.40 -14.84
N ALA A 124 -0.13 1.03 -14.39
CA ALA A 124 -0.13 2.28 -13.66
C ALA A 124 -0.07 3.54 -14.54
N VAL A 125 0.01 3.44 -15.87
CA VAL A 125 0.17 4.61 -16.76
C VAL A 125 -0.96 5.63 -16.61
N THR A 126 -2.22 5.18 -16.53
CA THR A 126 -3.37 6.06 -16.33
C THR A 126 -3.30 6.76 -14.96
N ALA A 127 -2.94 6.01 -13.93
CA ALA A 127 -2.71 6.51 -12.59
C ALA A 127 -1.62 7.60 -12.56
N PHE A 128 -0.46 7.36 -13.17
CA PHE A 128 0.59 8.36 -13.29
C PHE A 128 0.14 9.64 -14.00
N ARG A 129 -0.63 9.53 -15.10
CA ARG A 129 -1.17 10.70 -15.79
C ARG A 129 -2.10 11.50 -14.89
N ARG A 130 -2.95 10.83 -14.10
CA ARG A 130 -3.85 11.50 -13.14
C ARG A 130 -3.07 12.20 -12.03
N ALA A 131 -2.08 11.54 -11.45
CA ALA A 131 -1.20 12.13 -10.43
C ALA A 131 -0.46 13.37 -10.93
N LEU A 132 -0.02 13.36 -12.20
CA LEU A 132 0.67 14.49 -12.82
C LEU A 132 -0.20 15.76 -12.85
N HIS A 133 -1.51 15.61 -13.07
CA HIS A 133 -2.45 16.74 -13.12
C HIS A 133 -2.87 17.27 -11.76
N ARG A 134 -2.52 16.57 -10.67
CA ARG A 134 -3.02 16.86 -9.32
C ARG A 134 -1.93 17.18 -8.31
N THR A 135 -0.66 16.97 -8.67
CA THR A 135 0.47 17.31 -7.80
C THR A 135 1.06 18.67 -8.18
N ASP A 136 1.17 19.54 -7.18
CA ASP A 136 1.84 20.84 -7.32
C ASP A 136 3.33 20.77 -6.94
N ASP A 137 3.81 19.62 -6.45
CA ASP A 137 5.20 19.43 -6.06
C ASP A 137 6.10 19.21 -7.30
N PRO A 138 7.06 20.12 -7.58
CA PRO A 138 7.90 20.02 -8.78
C PRO A 138 8.77 18.75 -8.86
N LEU A 139 9.18 18.21 -7.71
CA LEU A 139 10.04 17.02 -7.65
C LEU A 139 9.23 15.76 -7.92
N ILE A 140 8.05 15.65 -7.30
CA ILE A 140 7.08 14.57 -7.55
C ILE A 140 6.62 14.63 -9.02
N HIS A 141 6.32 15.82 -9.53
CA HIS A 141 5.95 16.02 -10.94
C HIS A 141 7.07 15.55 -11.90
N ARG A 142 8.34 15.86 -11.60
CA ARG A 142 9.48 15.35 -12.39
C ARG A 142 9.58 13.83 -12.33
N ALA A 143 9.40 13.23 -11.15
CA ALA A 143 9.46 11.79 -10.98
C ALA A 143 8.37 11.07 -11.81
N ILE A 144 7.13 11.54 -11.73
CA ILE A 144 6.01 11.00 -12.51
C ILE A 144 6.30 11.09 -14.02
N ARG A 145 6.84 12.21 -14.50
CA ARG A 145 7.21 12.35 -15.92
C ARG A 145 8.29 11.35 -16.34
N SER A 146 9.30 11.14 -15.50
CA SER A 146 10.36 10.16 -15.75
C SER A 146 9.78 8.75 -15.87
N SER A 147 8.89 8.37 -14.94
CA SER A 147 8.16 7.10 -15.00
C SER A 147 7.35 6.94 -16.28
N LEU A 148 6.56 7.95 -16.66
CA LEU A 148 5.76 7.93 -17.88
C LEU A 148 6.62 7.80 -19.15
N GLN A 149 7.78 8.45 -19.21
CA GLN A 149 8.72 8.30 -20.32
C GLN A 149 9.26 6.87 -20.43
N GLY A 150 9.57 6.23 -19.30
CA GLY A 150 10.01 4.84 -19.26
C GLY A 150 9.00 3.84 -19.85
N TYR A 151 7.69 4.14 -19.76
CA TYR A 151 6.64 3.32 -20.37
C TYR A 151 6.35 3.70 -21.84
N GLY A 152 6.62 4.93 -22.26
CA GLY A 152 6.43 5.38 -23.64
C GLY A 152 7.61 5.09 -24.57
N ALA A 153 8.78 4.77 -24.02
CA ALA A 153 10.00 4.43 -24.77
C ALA A 153 10.14 2.92 -25.06
N ARG A 154 9.12 2.11 -24.73
CA ARG A 154 9.08 0.65 -24.92
C ARG A 154 7.98 0.24 -25.88
#